data_AF-A0A820DDG5-F1
#
_entry.id   AF-A0A820DDG5-F1
#
_cell.length_a   1.000
_cell.length_b   1.000
_cell.length_c   1.000
_cell.angle_alpha   90.00
_cell.angle_beta   90.00
_cell.angle_gamma   90.00
#
_symmetry.space_group_name_H-M   'P 1'
#
loop_
_entity.id
_entity.type
_entity.pdbx_description
1 polymer ?
#
loop_
_entity_poly.entity_id
_entity_poly.type
_entity_poly.pdbx_seq_one_letter_code
_entity_poly.pdbx_strand_id
1 'polypeptide(L)'
;MAYLSYFNLVHAFHTIASSASLSTVQKARAQSLIDDLWEYMEIGLDLSHNYKKMEKTPFFNFIYCYASGQVNRTRNTSKKHHGLTMRTSQHDCNSLSNDGVWHMQRWPLELINWPQFNSDRLDVEINVPAQCYQPIKSLKMLPADERSTKNLVRGVYDLDDGDGFVETDPTNFLLGYWGMRYFNLLK
;
A
#
# COMPACT_ATOMS: atom_id res chain seq x y z
N MET A 1 2.30 -2.13 -9.96
CA MET A 1 2.03 -3.34 -10.79
C MET A 1 1.42 -4.49 -9.98
N ALA A 2 2.07 -5.04 -8.95
CA ALA A 2 1.55 -6.22 -8.21
C ALA A 2 0.17 -6.05 -7.53
N TYR A 3 -0.19 -4.82 -7.14
CA TYR A 3 -1.49 -4.55 -6.49
C TYR A 3 -2.66 -4.50 -7.49
N LEU A 4 -2.41 -4.11 -8.75
CA LEU A 4 -3.45 -4.11 -9.78
C LEU A 4 -3.78 -5.54 -10.25
N SER A 5 -2.77 -6.42 -10.29
CA SER A 5 -3.01 -7.85 -10.52
C SER A 5 -3.86 -8.48 -9.42
N TYR A 6 -3.78 -8.00 -8.18
CA TYR A 6 -4.61 -8.46 -7.08
C TYR A 6 -6.09 -8.13 -7.29
N PHE A 7 -6.42 -6.87 -7.59
CA PHE A 7 -7.81 -6.47 -7.85
C PHE A 7 -8.41 -7.19 -9.06
N ASN A 8 -7.62 -7.38 -10.12
CA ASN A 8 -8.05 -8.14 -11.29
C ASN A 8 -8.29 -9.63 -10.97
N LEU A 9 -7.45 -10.23 -10.14
CA LEU A 9 -7.59 -11.62 -9.70
C LEU A 9 -8.86 -11.80 -8.85
N VAL A 10 -9.07 -10.92 -7.87
CA VAL A 10 -10.26 -10.94 -7.00
C VAL A 10 -11.53 -10.72 -7.82
N HIS A 11 -11.52 -9.78 -8.77
CA HIS A 11 -12.65 -9.53 -9.66
C HIS A 11 -12.93 -10.73 -10.58
N ALA A 12 -11.89 -11.36 -11.14
CA ALA A 12 -12.02 -12.56 -11.96
C ALA A 12 -12.65 -13.71 -11.15
N PHE A 13 -12.21 -13.91 -9.91
CA PHE A 13 -12.78 -14.92 -9.02
C PHE A 13 -14.24 -14.66 -8.67
N HIS A 14 -14.59 -13.41 -8.35
CA HIS A 14 -15.98 -13.03 -8.10
C HIS A 14 -16.86 -13.25 -9.34
N THR A 15 -16.33 -12.96 -10.53
CA THR A 15 -17.01 -13.17 -11.82
C THR A 15 -17.22 -14.66 -12.10
N ILE A 16 -16.23 -15.50 -11.83
CA ILE A 16 -16.33 -16.96 -11.99
C ILE A 16 -17.34 -17.53 -10.99
N ALA A 17 -17.26 -17.16 -9.71
CA ALA A 17 -18.15 -17.68 -8.67
C ALA A 17 -19.62 -17.28 -8.88
N SER A 18 -19.85 -16.08 -9.44
CA SER A 18 -21.20 -15.56 -9.74
C SER A 18 -21.78 -16.06 -11.07
N SER A 19 -21.03 -16.83 -11.86
CA SER A 19 -21.51 -17.25 -13.18
C SER A 19 -22.70 -18.22 -13.08
N ALA A 20 -23.73 -17.97 -13.89
CA ALA A 20 -24.96 -18.76 -13.90
C ALA A 20 -24.77 -20.16 -14.51
N SER A 21 -23.69 -20.40 -15.26
CA SER A 21 -23.43 -21.64 -16.00
C SER A 21 -22.76 -22.75 -15.19
N LEU A 22 -22.26 -22.47 -13.99
CA LEU A 22 -21.60 -23.46 -13.12
C LEU A 22 -22.60 -24.23 -12.26
N SER A 23 -22.41 -25.55 -12.18
CA SER A 23 -23.13 -26.41 -11.23
C SER A 23 -22.76 -26.10 -9.78
N THR A 24 -23.63 -26.48 -8.83
CA THR A 24 -23.41 -26.26 -7.38
C THR A 24 -22.09 -26.85 -6.88
N VAL A 25 -21.69 -28.03 -7.38
CA VAL A 25 -20.42 -28.68 -7.00
C VAL A 25 -19.23 -27.90 -7.54
N GLN A 26 -19.30 -27.38 -8.76
CA GLN A 26 -18.23 -26.57 -9.34
C GLN A 26 -18.10 -25.22 -8.63
N LYS A 27 -19.23 -24.60 -8.23
CA LYS A 27 -19.23 -23.39 -7.41
C LYS A 27 -18.57 -23.61 -6.06
N ALA A 28 -18.88 -24.72 -5.37
CA ALA A 28 -18.25 -25.05 -4.10
C ALA A 28 -16.73 -25.27 -4.22
N ARG A 29 -16.28 -25.96 -5.28
CA ARG A 29 -14.84 -26.14 -5.55
C ARG A 29 -14.14 -24.82 -5.88
N ALA A 30 -14.77 -23.98 -6.70
CA ALA A 30 -14.24 -22.67 -7.03
C ALA A 30 -14.12 -21.80 -5.76
N GLN A 31 -15.13 -21.82 -4.89
CA GLN A 31 -15.10 -21.08 -3.63
C GLN A 31 -13.97 -21.56 -2.71
N SER A 32 -13.76 -22.87 -2.58
CA SER A 32 -12.65 -23.41 -1.78
C SER A 32 -11.29 -22.93 -2.28
N LEU A 33 -11.07 -22.94 -3.61
CA LEU A 33 -9.83 -22.43 -4.20
C LEU A 33 -9.66 -20.93 -3.98
N ILE A 34 -10.75 -20.16 -4.04
CA ILE A 34 -10.75 -18.72 -3.77
C ILE A 34 -10.36 -18.47 -2.31
N ASP A 35 -10.92 -19.23 -1.38
CA ASP A 35 -10.64 -19.10 0.04
C ASP A 35 -9.17 -19.44 0.35
N ASP A 36 -8.62 -20.52 -0.23
CA ASP A 36 -7.21 -20.89 -0.08
C ASP A 36 -6.27 -19.82 -0.64
N LEU A 37 -6.57 -19.29 -1.85
CA LEU A 37 -5.79 -18.21 -2.45
C LEU A 37 -5.86 -16.93 -1.63
N TRP A 38 -7.03 -16.62 -1.07
CA TRP A 38 -7.20 -15.48 -0.17
C TRP A 38 -6.28 -15.60 1.05
N GLU A 39 -6.21 -16.79 1.66
CA GLU A 39 -5.33 -17.05 2.80
C GLU A 39 -3.86 -16.80 2.46
N TYR A 40 -3.37 -17.33 1.34
CA TYR A 40 -1.99 -17.10 0.89
C TYR A 40 -1.71 -15.62 0.63
N MET A 41 -2.67 -14.89 0.07
CA MET A 41 -2.53 -13.46 -0.18
C MET A 41 -2.47 -12.66 1.13
N GLU A 42 -3.31 -12.97 2.11
CA GLU A 42 -3.28 -12.33 3.43
C GLU A 42 -1.94 -12.58 4.15
N ILE A 43 -1.42 -13.82 4.10
CA ILE A 43 -0.10 -14.16 4.64
C ILE A 43 0.99 -13.34 3.95
N GLY A 44 0.98 -13.28 2.61
CA GLY A 44 1.96 -12.51 1.84
C GLY A 44 1.91 -11.01 2.15
N LEU A 45 0.71 -10.45 2.30
CA LEU A 45 0.50 -9.05 2.67
C LEU A 45 1.00 -8.77 4.08
N ASP A 46 0.71 -9.63 5.05
CA ASP A 46 1.16 -9.45 6.44
C ASP A 46 2.68 -9.58 6.56
N LEU A 47 3.29 -10.55 5.90
CA LEU A 47 4.74 -10.67 5.83
C LEU A 47 5.35 -9.43 5.17
N SER A 48 4.84 -9.01 4.02
CA SER A 48 5.31 -7.79 3.35
C SER A 48 5.20 -6.57 4.27
N HIS A 49 4.09 -6.42 4.99
CA HIS A 49 3.91 -5.36 5.97
C HIS A 49 4.89 -5.51 7.14
N ASN A 50 5.15 -6.69 7.68
CA ASN A 50 6.05 -6.82 8.82
C ASN A 50 7.53 -6.60 8.46
N TYR A 51 7.95 -7.01 7.25
CA TYR A 51 9.37 -6.93 6.83
C TYR A 51 9.74 -5.61 6.16
N LYS A 52 8.86 -4.96 5.40
CA LYS A 52 9.21 -3.78 4.58
C LYS A 52 9.17 -2.44 5.34
N LYS A 53 9.60 -2.37 6.60
CA LYS A 53 9.39 -1.18 7.47
C LYS A 53 9.79 0.17 6.84
N MET A 54 10.92 0.25 6.12
CA MET A 54 11.41 1.50 5.49
C MET A 54 11.03 1.66 4.01
N GLU A 55 10.23 0.77 3.43
CA GLU A 55 9.75 0.93 2.05
C GLU A 55 8.24 1.17 1.98
N LYS A 56 7.55 1.16 3.13
CA LYS A 56 6.10 1.35 3.14
C LYS A 56 5.76 2.78 2.88
N THR A 57 4.95 2.96 1.86
CA THR A 57 4.27 4.23 1.65
C THR A 57 2.96 4.26 2.43
N PRO A 58 2.42 5.44 2.75
CA PRO A 58 1.08 5.55 3.31
C PRO A 58 0.02 4.88 2.44
N PHE A 59 0.23 4.87 1.12
CA PHE A 59 -0.63 4.15 0.18
C PHE A 59 -0.56 2.62 0.33
N PHE A 60 0.63 2.06 0.57
CA PHE A 60 0.76 0.63 0.88
C PHE A 60 0.00 0.27 2.17
N ASN A 61 0.10 1.11 3.20
CA ASN A 61 -0.63 0.91 4.46
C ASN A 61 -2.15 0.92 4.24
N PHE A 62 -2.64 1.82 3.39
CA PHE A 62 -4.03 1.85 2.96
C PHE A 62 -4.46 0.55 2.25
N ILE A 63 -3.69 0.08 1.25
CA ILE A 63 -3.99 -1.17 0.55
C ILE A 63 -4.03 -2.33 1.55
N TYR A 64 -3.05 -2.41 2.45
CA TYR A 64 -2.96 -3.45 3.45
C TYR A 64 -4.21 -3.49 4.34
N CYS A 65 -4.62 -2.34 4.89
CA CYS A 65 -5.76 -2.25 5.79
C CYS A 65 -7.09 -2.57 5.12
N TYR A 66 -7.23 -2.22 3.84
CA TYR A 66 -8.44 -2.55 3.09
C TYR A 66 -8.47 -4.03 2.69
N ALA A 67 -7.35 -4.55 2.18
CA ALA A 67 -7.23 -5.96 1.78
C ALA A 67 -7.40 -6.92 2.97
N SER A 68 -6.89 -6.57 4.15
CA SER A 68 -7.09 -7.34 5.38
C SER A 68 -8.52 -7.21 5.95
N GLY A 69 -9.35 -6.34 5.36
CA GLY A 69 -10.72 -6.08 5.81
C GLY A 69 -10.79 -5.51 7.22
N GLN A 70 -9.79 -4.74 7.66
CA GLN A 70 -9.73 -4.18 9.02
C GLN A 70 -10.23 -2.74 9.12
N VAL A 71 -10.40 -2.06 7.98
CA VAL A 71 -11.09 -0.77 7.92
C VAL A 71 -12.58 -0.98 8.17
N ASN A 72 -13.16 -0.29 9.16
CA ASN A 72 -14.57 -0.36 9.56
C ASN A 72 -15.07 -1.74 10.07
N ARG A 73 -14.19 -2.65 10.51
CA ARG A 73 -14.61 -3.94 11.11
C ARG A 73 -14.26 -4.04 12.60
N THR A 74 -15.33 -4.11 13.40
CA THR A 74 -15.40 -4.68 14.76
C THR A 74 -15.27 -6.22 14.78
N ARG A 75 -14.84 -6.85 13.67
CA ARG A 75 -14.79 -8.32 13.58
C ARG A 75 -13.46 -8.84 14.11
N ASN A 76 -13.51 -9.30 15.36
CA ASN A 76 -12.67 -10.39 15.86
C ASN A 76 -13.00 -11.67 15.06
N THR A 77 -12.56 -11.76 13.82
CA THR A 77 -12.59 -13.03 13.09
C THR A 77 -11.20 -13.64 13.14
N SER A 78 -10.87 -14.24 14.29
CA SER A 78 -9.90 -15.33 14.33
C SER A 78 -10.52 -16.52 13.57
N LYS A 79 -10.51 -16.47 12.24
CA LYS A 79 -10.87 -17.64 11.44
C LYS A 79 -9.68 -18.58 11.48
N LYS A 80 -9.84 -19.71 12.16
CA LYS A 80 -8.96 -20.87 11.98
C LYS A 80 -9.37 -21.54 10.67
N HIS A 81 -8.54 -21.42 9.65
CA HIS A 81 -8.53 -22.37 8.54
C HIS A 81 -7.26 -23.21 8.68
N HIS A 82 -7.40 -24.54 8.60
CA HIS A 82 -6.28 -25.49 8.55
C HIS A 82 -5.25 -25.42 9.70
N GLY A 83 -5.67 -25.02 10.90
CA GLY A 83 -4.83 -25.06 12.11
C GLY A 83 -3.85 -23.90 12.25
N LEU A 84 -3.75 -23.02 11.25
CA LEU A 84 -3.06 -21.74 11.38
C LEU A 84 -4.03 -20.74 12.02
N THR A 85 -3.75 -20.35 13.26
CA THR A 85 -4.38 -19.18 13.86
C THR A 85 -3.84 -17.95 13.15
N MET A 86 -4.63 -17.39 12.22
CA MET A 86 -4.35 -16.07 11.69
C MET A 86 -4.37 -15.07 12.85
N ARG A 87 -3.18 -14.56 13.16
CA ARG A 87 -3.00 -13.49 14.12
C ARG A 87 -3.70 -12.26 13.54
N THR A 88 -4.78 -11.81 14.17
CA THR A 88 -5.38 -10.51 13.87
C THR A 88 -4.27 -9.50 13.83
N SER A 89 -4.05 -8.87 12.68
CA SER A 89 -2.86 -8.04 12.53
C SER A 89 -2.91 -6.91 13.55
N GLN A 90 -1.82 -6.75 14.30
CA GLN A 90 -1.69 -5.83 15.44
C GLN A 90 -1.52 -4.38 14.99
N HIS A 91 -2.07 -4.00 13.82
CA HIS A 91 -1.85 -2.71 13.19
C HIS A 91 -3.12 -1.86 13.31
N ASP A 92 -2.97 -0.61 13.75
CA ASP A 92 -4.10 0.33 13.86
C ASP A 92 -4.47 0.84 12.46
N CYS A 93 -5.43 0.17 11.83
CA CYS A 93 -5.87 0.52 10.49
C CYS A 93 -6.59 1.87 10.39
N ASN A 94 -7.08 2.44 11.50
CA ASN A 94 -7.62 3.80 11.47
C ASN A 94 -6.48 4.81 11.33
N SER A 95 -5.43 4.67 12.14
CA SER A 95 -4.23 5.51 12.03
C SER A 95 -3.59 5.38 10.65
N LEU A 96 -3.40 4.16 10.16
CA LEU A 96 -2.79 3.91 8.86
C LEU A 96 -3.62 4.46 7.68
N SER A 97 -4.94 4.43 7.78
CA SER A 97 -5.82 5.04 6.76
C SER A 97 -5.72 6.57 6.79
N ASN A 98 -5.61 7.17 7.98
CA ASN A 98 -5.42 8.60 8.14
C ASN A 98 -4.08 9.07 7.56
N ASP A 99 -3.01 8.28 7.71
CA ASP A 99 -1.72 8.56 7.07
C ASP A 99 -1.86 8.61 5.54
N GLY A 100 -2.65 7.70 4.96
CA GLY A 100 -2.99 7.70 3.54
C GLY A 100 -3.73 8.98 3.12
N VAL A 101 -4.70 9.43 3.91
CA VAL A 101 -5.45 10.68 3.65
C VAL A 101 -4.52 11.88 3.71
N TRP A 102 -3.73 11.99 4.78
CA TRP A 102 -2.74 13.05 4.96
C TRP A 102 -1.74 13.08 3.80
N HIS A 103 -1.27 11.92 3.35
CA HIS A 103 -0.35 11.80 2.24
C HIS A 103 -0.95 12.32 0.92
N MET A 104 -2.21 11.95 0.63
CA MET A 104 -2.89 12.42 -0.57
C MET A 104 -3.21 13.92 -0.54
N GLN A 105 -3.55 14.47 0.63
CA GLN A 105 -3.84 15.90 0.80
C GLN A 105 -2.62 16.78 0.55
N ARG A 106 -1.42 16.25 0.77
CA ARG A 106 -0.16 16.95 0.59
C ARG A 106 0.55 16.58 -0.70
N TRP A 107 -0.07 15.77 -1.56
CA TRP A 107 0.58 15.30 -2.78
C TRP A 107 0.79 16.48 -3.75
N PRO A 108 2.02 16.72 -4.25
CA PRO A 108 2.28 17.78 -5.20
C PRO A 108 1.60 17.47 -6.54
N LEU A 109 0.75 18.37 -7.02
CA LEU A 109 0.06 18.21 -8.31
C LEU A 109 0.96 18.47 -9.52
N GLU A 110 2.08 19.16 -9.31
CA GLU A 110 3.10 19.34 -10.34
C GLU A 110 3.77 17.99 -10.66
N LEU A 111 3.92 17.69 -11.95
CA LEU A 111 4.52 16.45 -12.43
C LEU A 111 6.04 16.56 -12.64
N ILE A 112 6.58 17.78 -12.68
CA ILE A 112 8.02 18.05 -12.83
C ILE A 112 8.77 17.50 -11.61
N ASN A 113 9.86 16.78 -11.87
CA ASN A 113 10.78 16.28 -10.85
C ASN A 113 11.80 17.36 -10.49
N TRP A 114 11.36 18.35 -9.71
CA TRP A 114 12.21 19.44 -9.26
C TRP A 114 13.39 18.92 -8.42
N PRO A 115 14.58 19.50 -8.57
CA PRO A 115 15.72 19.13 -7.73
C PRO A 115 15.43 19.48 -6.27
N GLN A 116 15.56 18.49 -5.40
CA GLN A 116 15.39 18.64 -3.97
C GLN A 116 16.60 18.10 -3.22
N PHE A 117 17.09 18.89 -2.26
CA PHE A 117 18.26 18.58 -1.43
C PHE A 117 17.83 18.61 0.04
N ASN A 118 17.05 17.62 0.49
CA ASN A 118 16.59 17.57 1.87
C ASN A 118 17.68 17.10 2.84
N SER A 119 18.80 16.57 2.36
CA SER A 119 19.95 16.21 3.21
C SER A 119 20.62 17.42 3.88
N ASP A 120 20.47 18.61 3.31
CA ASP A 120 20.99 19.86 3.89
C ASP A 120 20.10 20.43 5.00
N ARG A 121 18.92 19.85 5.23
CA ARG A 121 17.96 20.32 6.22
C ARG A 121 18.38 19.94 7.64
N LEU A 122 18.52 20.95 8.50
CA LEU A 122 18.89 20.77 9.90
C LEU A 122 17.79 20.12 10.76
N ASP A 123 16.53 20.20 10.33
CA ASP A 123 15.39 19.61 11.04
C ASP A 123 15.17 18.13 10.70
N VAL A 124 15.89 17.59 9.72
CA VAL A 124 15.73 16.22 9.25
C VAL A 124 16.73 15.29 9.91
N GLU A 125 16.21 14.31 10.63
CA GLU A 125 17.02 13.24 11.22
C GLU A 125 17.47 12.25 10.13
N ILE A 126 18.78 12.18 9.88
CA ILE A 126 19.36 11.32 8.84
C ILE A 126 19.64 9.91 9.39
N ASN A 127 19.20 8.91 8.64
CA ASN A 127 19.61 7.53 8.82
C ASN A 127 20.93 7.31 8.07
N VAL A 128 22.05 7.37 8.80
CA VAL A 128 23.39 7.19 8.22
C VAL A 128 23.53 5.74 7.77
N PRO A 129 23.63 5.47 6.45
CA PRO A 129 23.71 4.10 5.97
C PRO A 129 25.02 3.46 6.42
N ALA A 130 24.97 2.15 6.70
CA ALA A 130 26.16 1.36 7.05
C ALA A 130 27.17 1.21 5.89
N GLN A 131 26.80 1.65 4.67
CA GLN A 131 27.61 1.56 3.45
C GLN A 131 27.58 2.88 2.70
N CYS A 132 28.75 3.35 2.25
CA CYS A 132 28.92 4.66 1.59
C CYS A 132 28.19 4.83 0.25
N TYR A 133 27.73 3.74 -0.39
CA TYR A 133 27.08 3.78 -1.71
C TYR A 133 25.55 3.79 -1.65
N GLN A 134 24.96 3.84 -0.46
CA GLN A 134 23.52 3.93 -0.34
C GLN A 134 23.08 5.41 -0.30
N PRO A 135 21.93 5.73 -0.92
CA PRO A 135 21.39 7.08 -0.86
C PRO A 135 21.09 7.44 0.61
N ILE A 136 21.25 8.73 0.93
CA ILE A 136 20.94 9.26 2.24
C ILE A 136 19.42 9.17 2.45
N LYS A 137 19.01 8.58 3.58
CA LYS A 137 17.61 8.41 3.93
C LYS A 137 17.29 9.17 5.22
N SER A 138 16.06 9.62 5.36
CA SER A 138 15.51 10.09 6.63
C SER A 138 15.20 8.92 7.58
N LEU A 139 15.24 9.19 8.89
CA LEU A 139 14.69 8.31 9.91
C LEU A 139 13.16 8.37 9.98
N LYS A 140 12.58 9.54 9.62
CA LYS A 140 11.13 9.80 9.62
C LYS A 140 10.69 10.17 8.20
N MET A 141 9.55 9.63 7.78
CA MET A 141 8.99 9.94 6.47
C MET A 141 8.64 11.43 6.39
N LEU A 142 9.16 12.12 5.37
CA LEU A 142 8.83 13.51 5.10
C LEU A 142 7.40 13.66 4.53
N PRO A 143 6.78 14.85 4.64
CA PRO A 143 5.55 15.19 3.92
C PRO A 143 5.66 14.95 2.41
N ALA A 144 4.56 14.64 1.73
CA ALA A 144 4.57 14.30 0.30
C ALA A 144 5.01 15.48 -0.58
N ASP A 145 4.65 16.70 -0.17
CA ASP A 145 5.02 17.99 -0.72
C ASP A 145 6.49 18.36 -0.51
N GLU A 146 7.15 17.74 0.46
CA GLU A 146 8.56 17.98 0.81
C GLU A 146 9.48 16.85 0.33
N ARG A 147 8.94 15.82 -0.32
CA ARG A 147 9.68 14.64 -0.77
C ARG A 147 10.15 14.77 -2.20
N SER A 148 11.35 14.24 -2.42
CA SER A 148 11.97 14.22 -3.73
C SER A 148 11.29 13.19 -4.64
N THR A 149 10.96 12.00 -4.10
CA THR A 149 10.23 10.98 -4.83
C THR A 149 8.70 11.14 -4.74
N LYS A 150 8.05 11.03 -5.90
CA LYS A 150 6.58 10.99 -6.06
C LYS A 150 6.07 9.57 -6.31
N ASN A 151 6.75 8.56 -5.77
CA ASN A 151 6.41 7.16 -6.00
C ASN A 151 5.54 6.57 -4.87
N LEU A 152 4.49 5.84 -5.23
CA LEU A 152 3.61 5.16 -4.27
C LEU A 152 4.19 3.86 -3.69
N VAL A 153 5.34 3.38 -4.15
CA VAL A 153 5.83 2.02 -3.84
C VAL A 153 7.20 2.02 -3.19
N ARG A 154 8.05 3.03 -3.46
CA ARG A 154 9.45 3.04 -3.02
C ARG A 154 9.95 4.45 -2.76
N GLY A 155 11.07 4.52 -2.03
CA GLY A 155 11.87 5.73 -1.90
C GLY A 155 11.33 6.80 -0.96
N VAL A 156 10.27 6.54 -0.19
CA VAL A 156 9.62 7.57 0.66
C VAL A 156 10.49 8.12 1.79
N TYR A 157 11.67 7.54 2.01
CA TYR A 157 12.67 8.06 2.95
C TYR A 157 13.87 8.69 2.26
N ASP A 158 13.99 8.58 0.94
CA ASP A 158 15.09 9.18 0.19
C ASP A 158 14.99 10.71 0.32
N LEU A 159 16.12 11.36 0.61
CA LEU A 159 16.14 12.80 0.89
C LEU A 159 16.32 13.63 -0.38
N ASP A 160 17.21 13.18 -1.25
CA ASP A 160 17.67 13.93 -2.40
C ASP A 160 17.31 13.19 -3.69
N ASP A 161 16.72 13.90 -4.64
CA ASP A 161 16.42 13.42 -5.99
C ASP A 161 16.06 14.63 -6.88
N GLY A 162 15.89 14.38 -8.17
CA GLY A 162 15.40 15.36 -9.13
C GLY A 162 16.48 16.19 -9.78
N ASP A 163 16.20 16.55 -11.03
CA ASP A 163 17.09 17.35 -11.88
C ASP A 163 16.37 18.56 -12.51
N GLY A 164 15.04 18.63 -12.40
CA GLY A 164 14.20 19.65 -13.03
C GLY A 164 13.94 19.46 -14.52
N PHE A 165 14.46 18.38 -15.13
CA PHE A 165 14.34 18.10 -16.56
C PHE A 165 13.46 16.89 -16.87
N VAL A 166 13.07 16.14 -15.83
CA VAL A 166 12.18 14.97 -15.96
C VAL A 166 10.78 15.32 -15.49
N GLU A 167 9.78 14.86 -16.23
CA GLU A 167 8.38 14.86 -15.83
C GLU A 167 7.96 13.42 -15.48
N THR A 168 7.17 13.29 -14.41
CA THR A 168 6.60 12.01 -13.97
C THR A 168 5.16 11.87 -14.43
N ASP A 169 4.69 10.64 -14.66
CA ASP A 169 3.29 10.44 -15.03
C ASP A 169 2.36 10.60 -13.81
N PRO A 170 1.09 11.04 -14.02
CA PRO A 170 0.16 11.29 -12.93
C PRO A 170 -0.40 10.01 -12.29
N THR A 171 0.00 8.81 -12.72
CA THR A 171 -0.59 7.54 -12.26
C THR A 171 -0.43 7.36 -10.75
N ASN A 172 0.70 7.79 -10.19
CA ASN A 172 0.92 7.70 -8.75
C ASN A 172 -0.13 8.50 -7.95
N PHE A 173 -0.45 9.72 -8.38
CA PHE A 173 -1.53 10.47 -7.76
C PHE A 173 -2.90 9.87 -8.06
N LEU A 174 -3.20 9.61 -9.34
CA LEU A 174 -4.54 9.20 -9.78
C LEU A 174 -4.97 7.86 -9.18
N LEU A 175 -4.07 6.89 -9.10
CA LEU A 175 -4.37 5.59 -8.50
C LEU A 175 -4.68 5.72 -7.01
N GLY A 176 -3.89 6.50 -6.29
CA GLY A 176 -4.12 6.82 -4.87
C GLY A 176 -5.46 7.52 -4.66
N TYR A 177 -5.66 8.60 -5.40
CA TYR A 177 -6.85 9.44 -5.33
C TYR A 177 -8.13 8.66 -5.61
N TRP A 178 -8.21 8.00 -6.77
CA TRP A 178 -9.41 7.25 -7.14
C TRP A 178 -9.64 6.04 -6.25
N GLY A 179 -8.59 5.36 -5.81
CA GLY A 179 -8.68 4.27 -4.85
C GLY A 179 -9.32 4.73 -3.54
N MET A 180 -8.84 5.83 -2.97
CA MET A 180 -9.37 6.35 -1.70
C MET A 180 -10.77 6.95 -1.83
N ARG A 181 -11.10 7.56 -2.97
CA ARG A 181 -12.47 8.03 -3.28
C ARG A 181 -13.44 6.86 -3.41
N TYR A 182 -13.06 5.79 -4.10
CA TYR A 182 -13.88 4.59 -4.27
C TYR A 182 -14.26 3.96 -2.92
N PHE A 183 -13.35 4.00 -1.94
CA PHE A 183 -13.62 3.51 -0.58
C PHE A 183 -14.15 4.57 0.40
N ASN A 184 -14.58 5.74 -0.08
CA ASN A 184 -15.16 6.84 0.72
C ASN A 184 -14.25 7.39 1.85
N LEU A 185 -12.93 7.34 1.68
CA LEU A 185 -11.97 7.91 2.63
C LEU A 185 -11.66 9.39 2.35
N LEU A 186 -11.75 9.78 1.08
CA LEU A 186 -11.69 11.18 0.65
C LEU A 186 -13.10 11.64 0.28
N LYS A 187 -13.55 12.74 0.87
CA LYS A 187 -14.84 13.38 0.54
C LYS A 187 -14.69 14.32 -0.65
#